data_AF-A0A7V8N0X8-F1
#
_entry.id   AF-A0A7V8N0X8-F1
#
_cell.length_a   1.000
_cell.length_b   1.000
_cell.length_c   1.000
_cell.angle_alpha   90.00
_cell.angle_beta   90.00
_cell.angle_gamma   90.00
#
_symmetry.space_group_name_H-M   'P 1'
#
loop_
_entity.id
_entity.type
_entity.pdbx_description
1 polymer ?
#
loop_
_entity_poly.entity_id
_entity_poly.type
_entity_poly.pdbx_seq_one_letter_code
_entity_poly.pdbx_strand_id
1 'polypeptide(L)'
;MPQPKFIKEVSTEQLPRLYRILDTLFTIFDKIGEIITDDLRIQIGKDTVDFEVIESTVKVNHELTKEEARQLVEYNDEVKRRSYALKPNIRKYDYIPNGVLRIKVSNGKYVKDTKSNKLEDMISDIVILFYQLYFEICTQREEWEDAQRIREEEKQKERMVQERIDHEKKKTRKFLNILSDYKLADEIRKFVHILKESDKSDQETIEWMSRKAD
;
A
#
# COMPACT_ATOMS: atom_id res chain seq x y z
N MET A 1 -4.78 -29.99 14.47
CA MET A 1 -4.65 -28.51 14.57
C MET A 1 -3.98 -28.03 13.29
N PRO A 2 -4.55 -27.08 12.55
CA PRO A 2 -3.84 -26.43 11.43
C PRO A 2 -2.58 -25.73 11.96
N GLN A 3 -1.52 -25.70 11.14
CA GLN A 3 -0.28 -25.01 11.49
C GLN A 3 -0.54 -23.49 11.64
N PRO A 4 -0.13 -22.87 12.77
CA PRO A 4 -0.28 -21.43 12.96
C PRO A 4 0.42 -20.63 11.87
N LYS A 5 -0.19 -19.51 11.44
CA LYS A 5 0.25 -18.68 10.30
C LYS A 5 1.69 -18.15 10.43
N PHE A 6 2.20 -18.04 11.66
CA PHE A 6 3.53 -17.50 11.96
C PHE A 6 4.65 -18.55 11.95
N ILE A 7 4.32 -19.85 11.88
CA ILE A 7 5.34 -20.91 11.82
C ILE A 7 5.62 -21.21 10.36
N LYS A 8 6.74 -20.71 9.85
CA LYS A 8 7.23 -21.03 8.51
C LYS A 8 8.51 -21.84 8.63
N GLU A 9 8.59 -22.94 7.90
CA GLU A 9 9.87 -23.63 7.62
C GLU A 9 10.59 -24.16 8.87
N VAL A 10 9.85 -24.60 9.89
CA VAL A 10 10.42 -25.27 11.07
C VAL A 10 10.31 -26.78 10.92
N SER A 11 11.42 -27.48 11.09
CA SER A 11 11.48 -28.94 11.05
C SER A 11 10.68 -29.57 12.20
N THR A 12 10.16 -30.77 11.98
CA THR A 12 9.40 -31.51 12.99
C THR A 12 10.21 -31.79 14.25
N GLU A 13 11.54 -31.90 14.12
CA GLU A 13 12.48 -32.11 15.22
C GLU A 13 12.54 -30.91 16.18
N GLN A 14 12.37 -29.68 15.68
CA GLN A 14 12.43 -28.46 16.50
C GLN A 14 11.06 -28.05 17.07
N LEU A 15 9.95 -28.66 16.65
CA LEU A 15 8.61 -28.31 17.14
C LEU A 15 8.47 -28.42 18.67
N PRO A 16 8.95 -29.48 19.36
CA PRO A 16 8.82 -29.56 20.81
C PRO A 16 9.52 -28.42 21.55
N ARG A 17 10.69 -28.00 21.03
CA ARG A 17 11.46 -26.87 21.56
C ARG A 17 10.73 -25.56 21.31
N LEU A 18 10.24 -25.36 20.09
CA LEU A 18 9.45 -24.20 19.71
C LEU A 18 8.23 -24.02 20.61
N TYR A 19 7.46 -25.08 20.87
CA TYR A 19 6.28 -24.98 21.72
C TYR A 19 6.60 -24.56 23.14
N ARG A 20 7.74 -25.00 23.71
CA ARG A 20 8.18 -24.54 25.04
C ARG A 20 8.53 -23.06 25.07
N ILE A 21 9.21 -22.57 24.01
CA ILE A 21 9.54 -21.15 23.88
C ILE A 21 8.26 -20.32 23.78
N LEU A 22 7.31 -20.74 22.93
CA LEU A 22 6.03 -20.05 22.76
C LEU A 22 5.19 -20.06 24.03
N ASP A 23 5.10 -21.20 24.71
CA ASP A 23 4.38 -21.34 25.99
C ASP A 23 4.96 -20.39 27.06
N THR A 24 6.30 -20.30 27.13
CA THR A 24 6.97 -19.37 28.04
C THR A 24 6.67 -17.92 27.70
N LEU A 25 6.78 -17.54 26.42
CA LEU A 25 6.48 -16.18 25.96
C LEU A 25 5.04 -15.80 26.23
N PHE A 26 4.09 -16.64 25.84
CA PHE A 26 2.67 -16.42 26.06
C PHE A 26 2.32 -16.31 27.54
N THR A 27 2.88 -17.19 28.38
CA THR A 27 2.73 -17.07 29.84
C THR A 27 3.25 -15.74 30.37
N ILE A 28 4.35 -15.21 29.82
CA ILE A 28 4.89 -13.91 30.25
C ILE A 28 3.98 -12.77 29.81
N PHE A 29 3.53 -12.75 28.55
CA PHE A 29 2.62 -11.70 28.07
C PHE A 29 1.29 -11.71 28.81
N ASP A 30 0.73 -12.89 29.08
CA ASP A 30 -0.47 -13.06 29.89
C ASP A 30 -0.27 -12.52 31.33
N LYS A 31 0.87 -12.81 31.96
CA LYS A 31 1.23 -12.28 33.28
C LYS A 31 1.44 -10.77 33.31
N ILE A 32 1.90 -10.17 32.21
CA ILE A 32 2.03 -8.72 32.08
C ILE A 32 0.64 -8.06 31.89
N GLY A 33 -0.35 -8.83 31.43
CA GLY A 33 -1.72 -8.39 31.19
C GLY A 33 -2.01 -8.09 29.71
N GLU A 34 -1.16 -8.56 28.80
CA GLU A 34 -1.38 -8.44 27.36
C GLU A 34 -2.29 -9.56 26.86
N ILE A 35 -2.99 -9.31 25.74
CA ILE A 35 -3.99 -10.24 25.22
C ILE A 35 -3.37 -11.15 24.16
N ILE A 36 -3.56 -12.46 24.29
CA ILE A 36 -3.23 -13.43 23.25
C ILE A 36 -4.49 -13.72 22.45
N THR A 37 -4.44 -13.46 21.15
CA THR A 37 -5.58 -13.67 20.24
C THR A 37 -5.72 -15.15 19.87
N ASP A 38 -6.89 -15.56 19.35
CA ASP A 38 -7.16 -16.95 18.92
C ASP A 38 -6.18 -17.45 17.84
N ASP A 39 -5.65 -16.53 17.03
CA ASP A 39 -4.62 -16.78 16.01
C ASP A 39 -3.18 -16.84 16.61
N LEU A 40 -3.06 -16.85 17.94
CA LEU A 40 -1.82 -16.86 18.74
C LEU A 40 -0.90 -15.66 18.46
N ARG A 41 -1.49 -14.50 18.18
CA ARG A 41 -0.79 -13.21 18.09
C ARG A 41 -0.90 -12.47 19.42
N ILE A 42 0.06 -11.59 19.67
CA ILE A 42 0.11 -10.80 20.90
C ILE A 42 -0.46 -9.41 20.60
N GLN A 43 -1.54 -9.07 21.28
CA GLN A 43 -2.15 -7.75 21.26
C GLN A 43 -1.66 -6.96 22.47
N ILE A 44 -1.04 -5.82 22.19
CA ILE A 44 -0.55 -4.87 23.19
C ILE A 44 -1.40 -3.61 23.07
N GLY A 45 -2.14 -3.27 24.13
CA GLY A 45 -3.12 -2.17 24.08
C GLY A 45 -4.15 -2.33 22.94
N LYS A 46 -4.11 -1.42 21.97
CA LYS A 46 -5.04 -1.41 20.80
C LYS A 46 -4.44 -2.06 19.54
N ASP A 47 -3.16 -2.39 19.56
CA ASP A 47 -2.43 -2.83 18.37
C ASP A 47 -1.98 -4.28 18.52
N THR A 48 -1.82 -4.96 17.38
CA THR A 48 -1.36 -6.35 17.33
C THR A 48 0.05 -6.42 16.79
N VAL A 49 0.91 -7.16 17.47
CA VAL A 49 2.30 -7.38 17.08
C VAL A 49 2.41 -8.71 16.33
N ASP A 50 2.67 -8.61 15.03
CA ASP A 50 2.86 -9.77 14.16
C ASP A 50 4.33 -10.22 14.16
N PHE A 51 4.54 -11.53 14.29
CA PHE A 51 5.85 -12.16 14.28
C PHE A 51 5.81 -13.49 13.50
N GLU A 52 7.00 -13.98 13.16
CA GLU A 52 7.25 -15.26 12.49
C GLU A 52 8.37 -16.00 13.22
N VAL A 53 8.28 -17.32 13.29
CA VAL A 53 9.39 -18.17 13.74
C VAL A 53 9.92 -18.97 12.57
N ILE A 54 11.24 -18.91 12.39
CA ILE A 54 11.94 -19.48 11.25
C ILE A 54 13.12 -20.33 11.75
N GLU A 55 13.29 -21.53 11.21
CA GLU A 55 14.50 -22.31 11.40
C GLU A 55 15.52 -21.98 10.31
N SER A 56 16.77 -21.79 10.68
CA SER A 56 17.83 -21.52 9.72
C SER A 56 18.20 -22.81 8.97
N THR A 57 18.62 -22.66 7.73
CA THR A 57 19.10 -23.76 6.90
C THR A 57 20.58 -23.62 6.60
N VAL A 58 21.29 -24.73 6.61
CA VAL A 58 22.67 -24.83 6.10
C VAL A 58 22.61 -25.20 4.63
N LYS A 59 23.45 -24.51 3.86
CA LYS A 59 23.61 -24.70 2.42
C LYS A 59 24.64 -25.79 2.16
N VAL A 60 24.22 -26.89 1.54
CA VAL A 60 25.07 -28.03 1.18
C VAL A 60 25.07 -28.21 -0.34
N ASN A 61 26.17 -28.68 -0.92
CA ASN A 61 26.20 -28.99 -2.35
C ASN A 61 25.19 -30.09 -2.66
N HIS A 62 24.37 -29.90 -3.69
CA HIS A 62 23.38 -30.89 -4.07
C HIS A 62 24.04 -32.14 -4.64
N GLU A 63 23.68 -33.30 -4.12
CA GLU A 63 24.08 -34.59 -4.68
C GLU A 63 23.14 -34.98 -5.82
N LEU A 64 23.69 -35.14 -7.03
CA LEU A 64 22.92 -35.49 -8.21
C LEU A 64 22.14 -36.78 -8.00
N THR A 65 20.82 -36.71 -8.20
CA THR A 65 20.01 -37.93 -8.27
C THR A 65 20.33 -38.71 -9.54
N LYS A 66 19.99 -40.01 -9.56
CA LYS A 66 20.18 -40.86 -10.75
C LYS A 66 19.46 -40.30 -11.98
N GLU A 67 18.32 -39.66 -11.77
CA GLU A 67 17.50 -39.05 -12.82
C GLU A 67 18.16 -37.78 -13.37
N GLU A 68 18.63 -36.88 -12.51
CA GLU A 68 19.34 -35.66 -12.91
C GLU A 68 20.67 -35.98 -13.61
N ALA A 69 21.39 -37.02 -13.14
CA ALA A 69 22.57 -37.53 -13.81
C ALA A 69 22.25 -38.04 -15.22
N ARG A 70 21.12 -38.76 -15.39
CA ARG A 70 20.65 -39.20 -16.70
C ARG A 70 20.29 -38.03 -17.62
N GLN A 71 19.60 -37.02 -17.10
CA GLN A 71 19.27 -35.79 -17.85
C GLN A 71 20.53 -35.05 -18.31
N LEU A 72 21.59 -35.02 -17.48
CA LEU A 72 22.88 -34.44 -17.87
C LEU A 72 23.56 -35.23 -18.99
N VAL A 73 23.49 -36.56 -18.94
CA VAL A 73 24.03 -37.42 -20.01
C VAL A 73 23.27 -37.19 -21.32
N GLU A 74 21.93 -37.19 -21.26
CA GLU A 74 21.07 -36.95 -22.43
C GLU A 74 21.34 -35.56 -23.05
N TYR A 75 21.42 -34.53 -22.21
CA TYR A 75 21.82 -33.19 -22.64
C TYR A 75 23.18 -33.18 -23.34
N ASN A 76 24.19 -33.84 -22.78
CA ASN A 76 25.53 -33.89 -23.38
C ASN A 76 25.54 -34.62 -24.73
N ASP A 77 24.71 -35.65 -24.88
CA ASP A 77 24.56 -36.36 -26.16
C ASP A 77 23.79 -35.54 -27.20
N GLU A 78 22.77 -34.78 -26.77
CA GLU A 78 22.03 -33.88 -27.66
C GLU A 78 22.87 -32.70 -28.15
N VAL A 79 23.67 -32.08 -27.27
CA VAL A 79 24.61 -31.00 -27.63
C VAL A 79 25.62 -31.47 -28.68
N LYS A 80 26.03 -32.74 -28.65
CA LYS A 80 26.93 -33.31 -29.67
C LYS A 80 26.23 -33.58 -31.01
N ARG A 81 24.93 -33.87 -30.98
CA ARG A 81 24.14 -34.25 -32.16
C ARG A 81 23.46 -33.07 -32.86
N ARG A 82 23.19 -31.97 -32.14
CA ARG A 82 22.41 -30.83 -32.62
C ARG A 82 23.13 -29.51 -32.33
N SER A 83 22.88 -28.49 -33.15
CA SER A 83 23.43 -27.14 -32.93
C SER A 83 22.90 -26.44 -31.66
N TYR A 84 21.83 -26.98 -31.04
CA TYR A 84 21.23 -26.42 -29.84
C TYR A 84 20.56 -27.51 -28.98
N ALA A 85 20.74 -27.41 -27.66
CA ALA A 85 20.04 -28.22 -26.66
C ALA A 85 19.84 -27.39 -25.37
N LEU A 86 18.75 -27.62 -24.65
CA LEU A 86 18.42 -26.94 -23.40
C LEU A 86 19.07 -27.65 -22.22
N LYS A 87 19.84 -26.91 -21.41
CA LYS A 87 20.47 -27.47 -20.22
C LYS A 87 19.43 -27.80 -19.16
N PRO A 88 19.44 -29.00 -18.55
CA PRO A 88 18.53 -29.33 -17.47
C PRO A 88 18.74 -28.40 -16.27
N ASN A 89 17.64 -27.94 -15.68
CA ASN A 89 17.65 -27.03 -14.53
C ASN A 89 17.77 -27.84 -13.22
N ILE A 90 19.01 -28.22 -12.90
CA ILE A 90 19.33 -28.98 -11.68
C ILE A 90 19.77 -28.01 -10.60
N ARG A 91 19.22 -28.16 -9.39
CA ARG A 91 19.58 -27.31 -8.26
C ARG A 91 21.06 -27.49 -7.89
N LYS A 92 21.71 -26.38 -7.55
CA LYS A 92 23.13 -26.38 -7.16
C LYS A 92 23.33 -26.78 -5.70
N TYR A 93 22.35 -26.48 -4.85
CA TYR A 93 22.45 -26.63 -3.41
C TYR A 93 21.18 -27.19 -2.81
N ASP A 94 21.36 -27.95 -1.74
CA ASP A 94 20.31 -28.32 -0.81
C ASP A 94 20.38 -27.45 0.44
N TYR A 95 19.21 -27.16 1.02
CA TYR A 95 19.05 -26.35 2.21
C TYR A 95 18.49 -27.24 3.30
N ILE A 96 19.34 -27.62 4.26
CA ILE A 96 19.00 -28.55 5.32
C ILE A 96 18.78 -27.75 6.61
N PRO A 97 17.64 -27.90 7.31
CA PRO A 97 17.41 -27.25 8.60
C PRO A 97 18.51 -27.61 9.60
N ASN A 98 18.98 -26.63 10.37
CA ASN A 98 20.15 -26.78 11.24
C ASN A 98 19.85 -26.66 12.74
N GLY A 99 18.57 -26.58 13.12
CA GLY A 99 18.11 -26.42 14.50
C GLY A 99 18.25 -25.01 15.08
N VAL A 100 18.77 -24.03 14.34
CA VAL A 100 18.95 -22.65 14.81
C VAL A 100 17.67 -21.86 14.55
N LEU A 101 16.93 -21.56 15.60
CA LEU A 101 15.66 -20.84 15.53
C LEU A 101 15.88 -19.32 15.59
N ARG A 102 14.99 -18.57 14.93
CA ARG A 102 14.88 -17.11 15.06
C ARG A 102 13.42 -16.68 15.12
N ILE A 103 13.14 -15.70 15.99
CA ILE A 103 11.86 -15.01 16.08
C ILE A 103 12.02 -13.66 15.40
N LYS A 104 11.28 -13.44 14.32
CA LYS A 104 11.33 -12.24 13.48
C LYS A 104 10.01 -11.50 13.61
N VAL A 105 10.07 -10.20 13.82
CA VAL A 105 8.88 -9.34 13.86
C VAL A 105 8.65 -8.62 12.51
N SER A 106 7.48 -8.04 12.30
CA SER A 106 7.05 -7.49 10.99
C SER A 106 7.99 -6.43 10.39
N ASN A 107 8.65 -5.61 11.20
CA ASN A 107 9.64 -4.61 10.73
C ASN A 107 10.99 -5.22 10.28
N GLY A 108 11.13 -6.55 10.33
CA GLY A 108 12.32 -7.26 9.88
C GLY A 108 13.38 -7.50 10.97
N LYS A 109 13.26 -6.85 12.14
CA LYS A 109 14.11 -7.14 13.31
C LYS A 109 13.85 -8.55 13.82
N TYR A 110 14.86 -9.15 14.44
CA TYR A 110 14.75 -10.53 14.93
C TYR A 110 15.70 -10.80 16.11
N VAL A 111 15.33 -11.78 16.92
CA VAL A 111 16.20 -12.46 17.88
C VAL A 111 16.46 -13.87 17.37
N LYS A 112 17.70 -14.36 17.46
CA LYS A 112 18.07 -15.70 16.98
C LYS A 112 18.95 -16.43 17.97
N ASP A 113 18.92 -17.75 17.87
CA ASP A 113 19.93 -18.60 18.49
C ASP A 113 21.35 -18.18 18.07
N THR A 114 22.25 -18.18 19.05
CA THR A 114 23.68 -17.97 18.85
C THR A 114 24.46 -19.17 19.36
N LYS A 115 25.79 -19.13 19.24
CA LYS A 115 26.66 -20.17 19.81
C LYS A 115 26.62 -20.19 21.33
N SER A 116 26.37 -19.02 21.95
CA SER A 116 26.47 -18.82 23.40
C SER A 116 25.11 -18.77 24.09
N ASN A 117 24.08 -18.29 23.40
CA ASN A 117 22.75 -18.08 23.98
C ASN A 117 21.69 -18.71 23.08
N LYS A 118 20.76 -19.43 23.70
CA LYS A 118 19.57 -19.95 23.05
C LYS A 118 18.41 -18.96 23.21
N LEU A 119 17.40 -19.06 22.35
CA LEU A 119 16.19 -18.24 22.47
C LEU A 119 15.53 -18.32 23.85
N GLU A 120 15.60 -19.48 24.50
CA GLU A 120 15.14 -19.72 25.88
C GLU A 120 15.83 -18.84 26.92
N ASP A 121 17.11 -18.50 26.69
CA ASP A 121 17.88 -17.61 27.58
C ASP A 121 17.65 -16.13 27.24
N MET A 122 17.11 -15.86 26.04
CA MET A 122 16.92 -14.52 25.47
C MET A 122 15.46 -14.07 25.50
N ILE A 123 14.65 -14.65 26.38
CA ILE A 123 13.22 -14.33 26.49
C ILE A 123 12.99 -12.84 26.77
N SER A 124 13.82 -12.23 27.63
CA SER A 124 13.77 -10.78 27.89
C SER A 124 14.02 -9.96 26.62
N ASP A 125 14.99 -10.33 25.80
CA ASP A 125 15.29 -9.64 24.53
C ASP A 125 14.13 -9.77 23.54
N ILE A 126 13.48 -10.93 23.50
CA ILE A 126 12.30 -11.16 22.68
C ILE A 126 11.15 -10.25 23.16
N VAL A 127 10.85 -10.20 24.46
CA VAL A 127 9.79 -9.32 24.99
C VAL A 127 10.09 -7.85 24.67
N ILE A 128 11.33 -7.40 24.84
CA ILE A 128 11.75 -6.04 24.47
C ILE A 128 11.52 -5.78 22.98
N LEU A 129 11.87 -6.73 22.12
CA LEU A 129 11.66 -6.62 20.67
C LEU A 129 10.17 -6.43 20.32
N PHE A 130 9.26 -7.12 21.00
CA PHE A 130 7.81 -6.96 20.79
C PHE A 130 7.33 -5.57 21.18
N TYR A 131 7.73 -5.05 22.35
CA TYR A 131 7.35 -3.70 22.76
C TYR A 131 7.95 -2.62 21.87
N GLN A 132 9.19 -2.79 21.40
CA GLN A 132 9.78 -1.87 20.43
C GLN A 132 8.96 -1.79 19.14
N LEU A 133 8.56 -2.95 18.58
CA LEU A 133 7.69 -2.95 17.41
C LEU A 133 6.32 -2.35 17.71
N TYR A 134 5.73 -2.64 18.87
CA TYR A 134 4.46 -2.04 19.29
C TYR A 134 4.52 -0.50 19.28
N PHE A 135 5.57 0.09 19.88
CA PHE A 135 5.73 1.54 19.87
C PHE A 135 5.88 2.10 18.45
N GLU A 136 6.61 1.42 17.57
CA GLU A 136 6.71 1.81 16.16
C GLU A 136 5.34 1.79 15.45
N ILE A 137 4.52 0.77 15.70
CA ILE A 137 3.16 0.67 15.15
C ILE A 137 2.28 1.82 15.67
N CYS A 138 2.34 2.11 16.98
CA CYS A 138 1.58 3.21 17.57
C CYS A 138 1.96 4.55 16.95
N THR A 139 3.26 4.86 16.85
CA THR A 139 3.74 6.10 16.24
C THR A 139 3.27 6.23 14.80
N GLN A 140 3.39 5.17 13.99
CA GLN A 140 2.94 5.19 12.59
C GLN A 140 1.43 5.42 12.47
N ARG A 141 0.61 4.83 13.35
CA ARG A 141 -0.83 5.08 13.37
C ARG A 141 -1.14 6.53 13.69
N GLU A 142 -0.52 7.09 14.73
CA GLU A 142 -0.73 8.49 15.13
C GLU A 142 -0.34 9.46 14.01
N GLU A 143 0.83 9.25 13.38
CA GLU A 143 1.27 10.05 12.23
C GLU A 143 0.30 9.95 11.05
N TRP A 144 -0.25 8.76 10.79
CA TRP A 144 -1.23 8.58 9.73
C TRP A 144 -2.55 9.28 10.05
N GLU A 145 -3.07 9.15 11.26
CA GLU A 145 -4.32 9.80 11.70
C GLU A 145 -4.21 11.33 11.65
N ASP A 146 -3.09 11.90 12.09
CA ASP A 146 -2.83 13.34 12.03
C ASP A 146 -2.66 13.82 10.59
N ALA A 147 -1.95 13.08 9.74
CA ALA A 147 -1.82 13.40 8.32
C ALA A 147 -3.17 13.36 7.58
N GLN A 148 -4.06 12.41 7.93
CA GLN A 148 -5.41 12.37 7.38
C GLN A 148 -6.23 13.59 7.83
N ARG A 149 -6.13 13.98 9.10
CA ARG A 149 -6.81 15.17 9.62
C ARG A 149 -6.40 16.43 8.87
N ILE A 150 -5.09 16.65 8.69
CA ILE A 150 -4.56 17.81 7.95
C ILE A 150 -5.06 17.82 6.50
N ARG A 151 -4.99 16.67 5.80
CA ARG A 151 -5.46 16.56 4.41
C ARG A 151 -6.94 16.88 4.26
N GLU A 152 -7.79 16.41 5.18
CA GLU A 152 -9.21 16.70 5.12
C GLU A 152 -9.47 18.19 5.37
N GLU A 153 -8.81 18.80 6.34
CA GLU A 153 -8.92 20.26 6.59
C GLU A 153 -8.47 21.10 5.39
N GLU A 154 -7.36 20.74 4.76
CA GLU A 154 -6.86 21.40 3.53
C GLU A 154 -7.87 21.28 2.40
N LYS A 155 -8.40 20.08 2.16
CA LYS A 155 -9.40 19.81 1.12
C LYS A 155 -10.68 20.60 1.36
N GLN A 156 -11.11 20.76 2.61
CA GLN A 156 -12.28 21.59 2.94
C GLN A 156 -12.00 23.07 2.67
N LYS A 157 -10.82 23.59 3.02
CA LYS A 157 -10.41 24.97 2.69
C LYS A 157 -10.37 25.20 1.18
N GLU A 158 -9.79 24.30 0.43
CA GLU A 158 -9.72 24.38 -1.04
C GLU A 158 -11.12 24.38 -1.66
N ARG A 159 -12.04 23.53 -1.20
CA ARG A 159 -13.43 23.52 -1.65
C ARG A 159 -14.11 24.87 -1.41
N MET A 160 -13.99 25.42 -0.21
CA MET A 160 -14.58 26.73 0.12
C MET A 160 -14.02 27.85 -0.77
N VAL A 161 -12.71 27.83 -1.06
CA VAL A 161 -12.08 28.80 -1.95
C VAL A 161 -12.57 28.63 -3.39
N GLN A 162 -12.66 27.39 -3.86
CA GLN A 162 -13.12 27.06 -5.21
C GLN A 162 -14.58 27.48 -5.42
N GLU A 163 -15.46 27.19 -4.46
CA GLU A 163 -16.85 27.63 -4.48
C GLU A 163 -16.98 29.14 -4.55
N ARG A 164 -16.15 29.87 -3.79
CA ARG A 164 -16.11 31.34 -3.85
C ARG A 164 -15.67 31.83 -5.23
N ILE A 165 -14.61 31.25 -5.80
CA ILE A 165 -14.13 31.59 -7.14
C ILE A 165 -15.20 31.31 -8.19
N ASP A 166 -15.89 30.18 -8.12
CA ASP A 166 -16.90 29.79 -9.10
C ASP A 166 -18.16 30.64 -8.99
N HIS A 167 -18.54 31.05 -7.77
CA HIS A 167 -19.59 32.03 -7.56
C HIS A 167 -19.26 33.39 -8.18
N GLU A 168 -18.04 33.89 -7.97
CA GLU A 168 -17.59 35.14 -8.57
C GLU A 168 -17.49 35.05 -10.11
N LYS A 169 -16.98 33.94 -10.66
CA LYS A 169 -17.01 33.69 -12.12
C LYS A 169 -18.42 33.73 -12.68
N LYS A 170 -19.39 33.11 -11.97
CA LYS A 170 -20.80 33.09 -12.39
C LYS A 170 -21.41 34.49 -12.37
N LYS A 171 -21.12 35.31 -11.36
CA LYS A 171 -21.53 36.72 -11.31
C LYS A 171 -20.94 37.52 -12.47
N THR A 172 -19.63 37.42 -12.68
CA THR A 172 -18.92 38.14 -13.75
C THR A 172 -19.45 37.75 -15.11
N ARG A 173 -19.72 36.46 -15.36
CA ARG A 173 -20.30 36.00 -16.63
C ARG A 173 -21.70 36.56 -16.85
N LYS A 174 -22.54 36.59 -15.82
CA LYS A 174 -23.87 37.25 -15.90
C LYS A 174 -23.74 38.73 -16.24
N PHE A 175 -22.81 39.43 -15.59
CA PHE A 175 -22.57 40.84 -15.84
C PHE A 175 -22.08 41.11 -17.27
N LEU A 176 -21.14 40.31 -17.78
CA LEU A 176 -20.67 40.41 -19.16
C LEU A 176 -21.78 40.17 -20.18
N ASN A 177 -22.68 39.22 -19.92
CA ASN A 177 -23.84 39.00 -20.78
C ASN A 177 -24.73 40.26 -20.82
N ILE A 178 -25.06 40.84 -19.66
CA ILE A 178 -25.84 42.09 -19.59
C ILE A 178 -25.18 43.21 -20.37
N LEU A 179 -23.85 43.38 -20.25
CA LEU A 179 -23.12 44.39 -21.01
C LEU A 179 -23.14 44.12 -22.52
N SER A 180 -23.02 42.86 -22.92
CA SER A 180 -23.09 42.45 -24.32
C SER A 180 -24.48 42.72 -24.90
N ASP A 181 -25.53 42.36 -24.18
CA ASP A 181 -26.91 42.58 -24.56
C ASP A 181 -27.20 44.09 -24.70
N TYR A 182 -26.71 44.90 -23.75
CA TYR A 182 -26.82 46.36 -23.82
C TYR A 182 -26.11 46.95 -25.04
N LYS A 183 -24.86 46.51 -25.34
CA LYS A 183 -24.13 46.98 -26.52
C LYS A 183 -24.84 46.60 -27.82
N LEU A 184 -25.31 45.37 -27.91
CA LEU A 184 -26.07 44.90 -29.07
C LEU A 184 -27.35 45.72 -29.25
N ALA A 185 -28.07 46.01 -28.17
CA ALA A 185 -29.25 46.87 -28.20
C ALA A 185 -28.91 48.30 -28.68
N ASP A 186 -27.82 48.90 -28.19
CA ASP A 186 -27.35 50.22 -28.64
C ASP A 186 -26.97 50.24 -30.12
N GLU A 187 -26.28 49.19 -30.60
CA GLU A 187 -25.95 49.01 -32.02
C GLU A 187 -27.21 48.87 -32.90
N ILE A 188 -28.21 48.09 -32.46
CA ILE A 188 -29.50 47.97 -33.15
C ILE A 188 -30.21 49.33 -33.21
N ARG A 189 -30.24 50.10 -32.10
CA ARG A 189 -30.85 51.43 -32.07
C ARG A 189 -30.17 52.39 -33.05
N LYS A 190 -28.83 52.40 -33.09
CA LYS A 190 -28.05 53.20 -34.03
C LYS A 190 -28.33 52.81 -35.47
N PHE A 191 -28.39 51.52 -35.77
CA PHE A 191 -28.71 51.03 -37.11
C PHE A 191 -30.13 51.42 -37.55
N VAL A 192 -31.12 51.28 -36.66
CA VAL A 192 -32.50 51.72 -36.90
C VAL A 192 -32.57 53.23 -37.17
N HIS A 193 -31.80 54.05 -36.45
CA HIS A 193 -31.73 55.49 -36.70
C HIS A 193 -31.24 55.80 -38.13
N ILE A 194 -30.15 55.17 -38.56
CA ILE A 194 -29.59 55.33 -39.92
C ILE A 194 -30.59 54.87 -41.00
N LEU A 195 -31.33 53.79 -40.75
CA LEU A 195 -32.35 53.31 -41.68
C LEU A 195 -33.53 54.28 -41.82
N LYS A 196 -33.97 54.90 -40.72
CA LYS A 196 -35.02 55.93 -40.73
C LYS A 196 -34.60 57.18 -41.51
N GLU A 197 -33.33 57.58 -41.44
CA GLU A 197 -32.81 58.74 -42.18
C GLU A 197 -32.59 58.48 -43.68
N SER A 198 -32.47 57.21 -44.09
CA SER A 198 -32.16 56.84 -45.48
C SER A 198 -33.37 56.41 -46.32
N ASP A 199 -34.58 56.41 -45.76
CA ASP A 199 -35.88 56.11 -46.41
C ASP A 199 -35.91 54.78 -47.20
N LYS A 200 -35.14 53.79 -46.74
CA LYS A 200 -34.81 52.55 -47.47
C LYS A 200 -35.49 51.28 -46.95
N SER A 201 -36.45 51.36 -46.02
CA SER A 201 -37.13 50.18 -45.47
C SER A 201 -38.52 50.47 -44.93
N ASP A 202 -39.38 49.44 -44.95
CA ASP A 202 -40.79 49.51 -44.53
C ASP A 202 -40.94 49.76 -43.01
N GLN A 203 -41.92 50.59 -42.65
CA GLN A 203 -42.20 51.02 -41.28
C GLN A 203 -42.39 49.83 -40.29
N GLU A 204 -42.99 48.73 -40.74
CA GLU A 204 -43.23 47.53 -39.95
C GLU A 204 -41.92 46.81 -39.56
N THR A 205 -40.93 46.83 -40.45
CA THR A 205 -39.61 46.24 -40.22
C THR A 205 -38.82 47.06 -39.21
N ILE A 206 -38.93 48.39 -39.29
CA ILE A 206 -38.30 49.35 -38.38
C ILE A 206 -38.86 49.21 -36.95
N GLU A 207 -40.18 49.09 -36.80
CA GLU A 207 -40.84 48.88 -35.50
C GLU A 207 -40.52 47.51 -34.87
N TRP A 208 -40.37 46.46 -35.69
CA TRP A 208 -39.92 45.16 -35.20
C TRP A 208 -38.48 45.19 -34.67
N MET A 209 -37.56 45.86 -35.37
CA MET A 209 -36.16 46.00 -34.93
C MET A 209 -36.04 46.84 -33.65
N SER A 210 -36.82 47.93 -33.51
CA SER A 210 -36.86 48.72 -32.28
C SER A 210 -37.33 47.91 -31.07
N ARG A 211 -38.37 47.08 -31.21
CA ARG A 211 -38.84 46.18 -30.13
C ARG A 211 -37.83 45.10 -29.73
N LYS A 212 -36.80 44.84 -30.54
CA LYS A 212 -35.74 43.88 -30.22
C LYS A 212 -34.56 44.50 -29.48
N ALA A 213 -34.51 45.83 -29.42
CA ALA A 213 -33.49 46.59 -28.71
C ALA A 213 -33.98 47.16 -27.37
N ASP A 214 -35.27 47.05 -27.06
CA ASP A 214 -35.87 47.36 -25.76
C ASP A 214 -35.99 46.10 -24.90
#